data_AF-A0A090MGV7-F1
#
_entry.id   AF-A0A090MGV7-F1
#
_cell.length_a   1.000
_cell.length_b   1.000
_cell.length_c   1.000
_cell.angle_alpha   90.00
_cell.angle_beta   90.00
_cell.angle_gamma   90.00
#
_symmetry.space_group_name_H-M   'P 1'
#
loop_
_entity.id
_entity.type
_entity.pdbx_description
1 polymer ?
#
loop_
_entity_poly.entity_id
_entity_poly.type
_entity_poly.pdbx_seq_one_letter_code
_entity_poly.pdbx_strand_id
1 'polypeptide(L)'
;MRSHTPARCQSRRRRQHVIPELTPRSLREVEAEAVALVCLEALQLPGADHSRGYIQSWNARRGAEPIPERSAQRIFKAADQILRAGRDESEARS
;
A
#
# COMPACT_ATOMS: atom_id res chain seq x y z
N MET A 1 -19.21 26.21 -35.98
CA MET A 1 -18.63 26.76 -34.73
C MET A 1 -18.77 25.75 -33.61
N ARG A 2 -17.62 25.22 -33.15
CA ARG A 2 -17.30 24.52 -31.89
C ARG A 2 -18.43 23.75 -31.16
N SER A 3 -18.50 22.47 -31.48
CA SER A 3 -19.09 21.40 -30.66
C SER A 3 -18.46 21.37 -29.27
N HIS A 4 -19.28 21.60 -28.24
CA HIS A 4 -18.89 21.40 -26.84
C HIS A 4 -19.07 19.92 -26.48
N THR A 5 -17.96 19.20 -26.31
CA THR A 5 -17.96 17.87 -25.71
C THR A 5 -17.91 18.02 -24.19
N PRO A 6 -18.87 17.50 -23.42
CA PRO A 6 -18.76 17.54 -21.97
C PRO A 6 -17.61 16.65 -21.51
N ALA A 7 -16.68 17.25 -20.76
CA ALA A 7 -15.61 16.55 -20.08
C ALA A 7 -16.20 15.41 -19.24
N ARG A 8 -15.95 14.18 -19.67
CA ARG A 8 -16.36 12.98 -18.97
C ARG A 8 -15.53 12.92 -17.69
N CYS A 9 -16.11 13.32 -16.56
CA CYS A 9 -15.57 13.06 -15.23
C CYS A 9 -15.54 11.55 -15.04
N GLN A 10 -14.45 10.91 -15.46
CA GLN A 10 -14.24 9.48 -15.28
C GLN A 10 -13.87 9.27 -13.82
N SER A 11 -14.92 9.08 -13.03
CA SER A 11 -14.91 8.56 -11.68
C SER A 11 -13.74 7.59 -11.51
N ARG A 12 -12.70 8.03 -10.80
CA ARG A 12 -11.65 7.17 -10.24
C ARG A 12 -12.38 5.99 -9.63
N ARG A 13 -12.36 4.82 -10.29
CA ARG A 13 -12.82 3.57 -9.68
C ARG A 13 -11.86 3.34 -8.52
N ARG A 14 -12.21 3.86 -7.34
CA ARG A 14 -11.67 3.37 -6.07
C ARG A 14 -11.92 1.88 -6.14
N ARG A 15 -10.89 1.10 -6.50
CA ARG A 15 -10.92 -0.33 -6.26
C ARG A 15 -11.04 -0.43 -4.75
N GLN A 16 -12.26 -0.68 -4.28
CA GLN A 16 -12.49 -1.01 -2.89
C GLN A 16 -11.62 -2.24 -2.64
N HIS A 17 -10.50 -2.05 -1.95
CA HIS A 17 -9.78 -3.15 -1.36
C HIS A 17 -10.71 -3.67 -0.27
N VAL A 18 -11.50 -4.69 -0.61
CA VAL A 18 -12.38 -5.38 0.33
C VAL A 18 -11.48 -5.89 1.45
N ILE A 19 -11.58 -5.27 2.61
CA ILE A 19 -10.83 -5.67 3.80
C ILE A 19 -11.54 -6.93 4.30
N PRO A 20 -10.93 -8.13 4.22
CA PRO A 20 -11.60 -9.31 4.72
C PRO A 20 -11.83 -9.15 6.22
N GLU A 21 -13.10 -9.28 6.62
CA GLU A 21 -13.64 -8.93 7.94
C GLU A 21 -13.08 -9.76 9.11
N LEU A 22 -12.16 -10.70 8.86
CA LEU A 22 -11.60 -11.62 9.86
C LEU A 22 -10.07 -11.58 9.97
N THR A 23 -9.40 -10.58 9.42
CA THR A 23 -7.95 -10.46 9.67
C THR A 23 -7.75 -9.94 11.10
N PRO A 24 -7.00 -10.64 11.98
CA PRO A 24 -6.67 -10.12 13.30
C PRO A 24 -6.11 -8.70 13.16
N ARG A 25 -6.65 -7.75 13.93
CA ARG A 25 -6.31 -6.31 13.83
C ARG A 25 -4.80 -6.09 13.75
N SER A 26 -4.08 -6.84 14.56
CA SER A 26 -2.63 -6.77 14.67
C SER A 26 -1.90 -7.17 13.38
N LEU A 27 -2.40 -8.16 12.62
CA LEU A 27 -1.82 -8.54 11.33
C LEU A 27 -2.07 -7.46 10.27
N ARG A 28 -3.21 -6.76 10.32
CA ARG A 28 -3.49 -5.63 9.41
C ARG A 28 -2.56 -4.45 9.66
N GLU A 29 -2.26 -4.17 10.92
CA GLU A 29 -1.32 -3.11 11.31
C GLU A 29 0.09 -3.43 10.79
N VAL A 30 0.53 -4.68 10.93
CA VAL A 30 1.82 -5.14 10.38
C VAL A 30 1.85 -5.12 8.85
N GLU A 31 0.77 -5.54 8.19
CA GLU A 31 0.65 -5.41 6.74
C GLU A 31 0.78 -3.96 6.28
N ALA A 32 0.13 -3.02 6.98
CA ALA A 32 0.20 -1.61 6.65
C ALA A 32 1.61 -1.04 6.84
N GLU A 33 2.27 -1.35 7.96
CA GLU A 33 3.66 -0.94 8.23
C GLU A 33 4.66 -1.53 7.23
N ALA A 34 4.45 -2.79 6.80
CA ALA A 34 5.29 -3.41 5.79
C ALA A 34 5.11 -2.75 4.40
N VAL A 35 3.89 -2.36 4.04
CA VAL A 35 3.65 -1.56 2.83
C VAL A 35 4.35 -0.21 2.92
N ALA A 36 4.24 0.47 4.07
CA ALA A 36 4.92 1.75 4.29
C ALA A 36 6.44 1.60 4.16
N LEU A 37 7.03 0.56 4.75
CA LEU A 37 8.47 0.27 4.64
C LEU A 37 8.90 0.12 3.17
N VAL A 38 8.19 -0.67 2.37
CA VAL A 38 8.51 -0.85 0.94
C VAL A 38 8.42 0.48 0.18
N CYS A 39 7.39 1.29 0.45
CA CYS A 39 7.22 2.59 -0.20
C CYS A 39 8.32 3.59 0.21
N LEU A 40 8.68 3.64 1.50
CA LEU A 40 9.71 4.54 2.01
C LEU A 40 11.08 4.21 1.42
N GLU A 41 11.45 2.93 1.39
CA GLU A 41 12.71 2.46 0.80
C GLU A 41 12.75 2.70 -0.72
N ALA A 42 11.64 2.40 -1.43
CA ALA A 42 11.56 2.61 -2.88
C ALA A 42 11.64 4.09 -3.29
N LEU A 43 11.10 4.99 -2.46
CA LEU A 43 11.12 6.43 -2.69
C LEU A 43 12.30 7.14 -2.02
N GLN A 44 13.16 6.41 -1.31
CA GLN A 44 14.29 6.94 -0.55
C GLN A 44 13.87 8.05 0.44
N LEU A 45 12.73 7.86 1.10
CA LEU A 45 12.20 8.78 2.09
C LEU A 45 12.66 8.40 3.51
N PRO A 46 12.87 9.38 4.41
CA PRO A 46 13.20 9.08 5.79
C PRO A 46 12.03 8.39 6.52
N GLY A 47 12.34 7.55 7.51
CA GLY A 47 11.36 6.92 8.39
C GLY A 47 11.22 5.40 8.23
N ALA A 48 11.96 4.78 7.32
CA ALA A 48 11.99 3.33 7.15
C ALA A 48 12.39 2.59 8.43
N ASP A 49 13.25 3.18 9.26
CA ASP A 49 13.66 2.61 10.54
C ASP A 49 12.51 2.45 11.54
N HIS A 50 11.53 3.36 11.52
CA HIS A 50 10.36 3.28 12.39
C HIS A 50 9.48 2.09 12.01
N SER A 51 9.17 1.94 10.71
CA SER A 51 8.40 0.79 10.22
C SER A 51 9.15 -0.53 10.41
N ARG A 52 10.47 -0.55 10.18
CA ARG A 52 11.33 -1.72 10.43
C ARG A 52 11.28 -2.12 11.91
N GLY A 53 11.41 -1.17 12.83
CA GLY A 53 11.33 -1.41 14.26
C GLY A 53 9.98 -1.99 14.68
N TYR A 54 8.87 -1.49 14.12
CA TYR A 54 7.53 -2.02 14.42
C TYR A 54 7.39 -3.49 13.98
N ILE A 55 7.78 -3.81 12.75
CA ILE A 55 7.71 -5.17 12.19
C ILE A 55 8.62 -6.13 12.96
N GLN A 56 9.81 -5.69 13.34
CA GLN A 56 10.72 -6.48 14.17
C GLN A 56 10.14 -6.72 15.57
N SER A 57 9.55 -5.70 16.20
CA SER A 57 8.89 -5.84 17.49
C SER A 57 7.71 -6.81 17.44
N TRP A 58 7.00 -6.86 16.30
CA TRP A 58 5.95 -7.83 16.04
C TRP A 58 6.49 -9.26 16.03
N ASN A 59 7.54 -9.52 15.25
CA ASN A 59 8.16 -10.84 15.13
C ASN A 59 8.89 -11.29 16.41
N ALA A 60 9.38 -10.35 17.21
CA ALA A 60 10.10 -10.65 18.45
C ALA A 60 9.19 -11.03 19.63
N ARG A 61 7.87 -10.82 19.52
CA ARG A 61 6.92 -11.22 20.57
C ARG A 61 6.89 -12.75 20.70
N ARG A 62 6.95 -13.25 21.94
CA ARG A 62 6.80 -14.69 22.24
C ARG A 62 5.46 -15.19 21.69
N GLY A 63 5.50 -16.21 20.82
CA GLY A 63 4.30 -16.78 20.20
C GLY A 63 3.73 -15.96 19.04
N ALA A 64 4.45 -14.93 18.56
CA ALA A 64 4.08 -14.27 17.31
C ALA A 64 4.28 -15.25 16.14
N GLU A 65 3.21 -15.45 15.38
CA GLU A 65 3.28 -16.20 14.13
C GLU A 65 3.99 -15.35 13.07
N PRO A 66 4.90 -15.93 12.27
CA PRO A 66 5.50 -15.22 11.16
C PRO A 66 4.43 -14.69 10.22
N ILE A 67 4.72 -13.58 9.54
CA ILE A 67 3.80 -13.00 8.56
C ILE A 67 3.47 -14.06 7.50
N PRO A 68 2.19 -14.45 7.33
CA PRO A 68 1.81 -15.48 6.38
C PRO A 68 2.16 -15.06 4.94
N GLU A 69 2.46 -16.03 4.07
CA GLU A 69 2.82 -15.76 2.68
C GLU A 69 1.72 -14.99 1.92
N ARG A 70 0.45 -15.28 2.20
CA ARG A 70 -0.68 -14.56 1.62
C ARG A 70 -0.68 -13.08 2.01
N SER A 71 -0.22 -12.74 3.22
CA SER A 71 -0.05 -11.36 3.66
C SER A 71 1.13 -10.70 2.94
N ALA A 72 2.26 -11.39 2.78
CA ALA A 72 3.39 -10.89 2.00
C ALA A 72 2.99 -10.54 0.55
N GLN A 73 2.24 -11.41 -0.12
CA GLN A 73 1.72 -11.15 -1.47
C GLN A 73 0.82 -9.89 -1.51
N ARG A 74 -0.03 -9.70 -0.48
CA ARG A 74 -0.89 -8.51 -0.37
C ARG A 74 -0.08 -7.24 -0.14
N ILE A 75 0.97 -7.30 0.67
CA ILE A 75 1.89 -6.18 0.93
C ILE A 75 2.54 -5.73 -0.38
N PHE A 76 3.17 -6.65 -1.12
CA PHE A 76 3.82 -6.29 -2.39
C PHE A 76 2.83 -5.79 -3.43
N LYS A 77 1.65 -6.41 -3.54
CA LYS A 77 0.59 -5.96 -4.45
C LYS A 77 0.10 -4.54 -4.14
N ALA A 78 -0.05 -4.20 -2.86
CA ALA A 78 -0.47 -2.87 -2.45
C ALA A 78 0.63 -1.83 -2.70
N ALA A 79 1.88 -2.14 -2.36
CA ALA A 79 3.03 -1.28 -2.61
C ALA A 79 3.23 -1.00 -4.12
N ASP A 80 3.14 -2.04 -4.97
CA ASP A 80 3.21 -1.89 -6.43
C ASP A 80 2.12 -0.94 -6.95
N GLN A 81 0.88 -1.08 -6.47
CA GLN A 81 -0.23 -0.21 -6.87
C GLN A 81 0.02 1.25 -6.48
N ILE A 82 0.57 1.51 -5.29
CA ILE A 82 0.91 2.86 -4.83
C ILE A 82 2.00 3.46 -5.73
N LEU A 83 3.08 2.73 -5.95
CA LEU A 83 4.22 3.20 -6.73
C LEU A 83 3.85 3.45 -8.20
N ARG A 84 3.01 2.60 -8.79
CA ARG A 84 2.51 2.78 -10.16
C ARG A 84 1.55 3.96 -10.28
N ALA A 85 0.66 4.15 -9.30
CA ALA A 85 -0.25 5.30 -9.30
C ALA A 85 0.51 6.63 -9.31
N GLY A 86 1.66 6.70 -8.61
CA GLY A 86 2.53 7.88 -8.66
C GLY A 86 3.19 8.12 -10.03
N ARG A 87 3.48 7.07 -10.81
CA ARG A 87 4.06 7.22 -12.16
C ARG A 87 3.02 7.62 -13.19
N ASP A 88 1.86 6.97 -13.18
CA ASP A 88 0.77 7.25 -14.12
C ASP A 88 0.27 8.71 -13.96
N GLU A 89 0.28 9.26 -12.74
CA GLU A 89 -0.03 10.67 -12.49
C GLU A 89 1.05 11.62 -13.00
N SER A 90 2.33 11.26 -12.88
CA SER A 90 3.45 12.07 -13.39
C SER A 90 3.46 12.14 -14.92
N GLU A 91 3.18 11.02 -15.59
CA GLU A 91 3.12 10.95 -17.06
C GLU A 91 1.91 11.71 -17.61
N ALA A 92 0.74 11.63 -16.95
CA ALA A 92 -0.46 12.37 -17.35
C ALA A 92 -0.33 13.91 -17.18
N ARG A 93 0.67 14.40 -16.43
CA ARG A 93 0.93 15.83 -16.19
C ARG A 93 1.98 16.43 -17.12
N SER A 94 2.74 15.59 -17.84
CA SER A 94 3.81 16.01 -18.76
C SER A 94 3.29 16.12 -20.21
#